data_AF-A0A3B8Y4F6-F1
#
_entry.id   AF-A0A3B8Y4F6-F1
#
_cell.length_a   1.000
_cell.length_b   1.000
_cell.length_c   1.000
_cell.angle_alpha   90.00
_cell.angle_beta   90.00
_cell.angle_gamma   90.00
#
_symmetry.space_group_name_H-M   'P 1'
#
loop_
_entity.id
_entity.type
_entity.pdbx_description
1 polymer ?
#
loop_
_entity_poly.entity_id
_entity_poly.type
_entity_poly.pdbx_seq_one_letter_code
_entity_poly.pdbx_strand_id
1 'polypeptide(L)' 'AATRIFSNASGSYSSNVNLAVENSSWEQEKELQDMYLNRKGFAFDSDNPGVMNDNRKVFEAALKTADATFQNLDS' A
#
# COMPACT_ATOMS: atom_id res chain seq x y z
N ALA A 1 -13.81 8.65 9.80
CA ALA A 1 -12.53 7.91 9.71
C ALA A 1 -11.52 8.77 8.94
N ALA A 2 -10.42 9.17 9.59
CA ALA A 2 -9.42 10.11 9.05
C ALA A 2 -8.02 9.48 8.88
N THR A 3 -7.90 8.16 8.95
CA THR A 3 -6.63 7.43 8.73
C THR A 3 -6.14 7.62 7.30
N ARG A 4 -4.93 8.16 7.13
CA ARG A 4 -4.32 8.46 5.81
C ARG A 4 -2.86 8.05 5.68
N ILE A 5 -2.21 7.66 6.77
CA ILE A 5 -0.81 7.23 6.77
C ILE A 5 -0.78 5.71 6.74
N PHE A 6 -0.30 5.17 5.62
CA PHE A 6 -0.20 3.74 5.39
C PHE A 6 1.22 3.33 5.00
N SER A 7 1.61 2.10 5.33
CA SER A 7 2.89 1.53 4.97
C SER A 7 2.77 0.01 4.79
N ASN A 8 3.91 -0.65 4.60
CA ASN A 8 4.03 -2.07 4.82
C ASN A 8 3.86 -2.45 6.30
N ALA A 9 3.54 -3.71 6.56
CA ALA A 9 3.69 -4.29 7.89
C ALA A 9 5.15 -4.16 8.36
N SER A 10 5.35 -4.15 9.69
CA SER A 10 6.69 -4.14 10.28
C SER A 10 7.55 -5.28 9.73
N GLY A 11 8.80 -4.98 9.38
CA GLY A 11 9.75 -5.93 8.79
C GLY A 11 9.51 -6.27 7.31
N SER A 12 8.51 -5.67 6.66
CA SER A 12 8.21 -5.88 5.24
C SER A 12 8.56 -4.66 4.38
N TYR A 13 9.00 -4.93 3.15
CA TYR A 13 9.40 -3.91 2.18
C TYR A 13 8.74 -4.17 0.82
N SER A 14 8.59 -3.12 0.01
CA SER A 14 7.97 -3.15 -1.32
C SER A 14 6.49 -3.60 -1.35
N SER A 15 5.81 -3.30 -2.46
CA SER A 15 4.52 -3.89 -2.83
C SER A 15 4.66 -5.27 -3.50
N ASN A 16 5.90 -5.73 -3.74
CA ASN A 16 6.24 -6.90 -4.56
C ASN A 16 5.86 -6.78 -6.05
N VAL A 17 5.26 -5.67 -6.48
CA VAL A 17 4.98 -5.41 -7.91
C VAL A 17 6.27 -5.43 -8.73
N ASN A 18 7.36 -4.87 -8.18
CA ASN A 18 8.68 -4.91 -8.84
C ASN A 18 9.15 -6.34 -9.10
N LEU A 19 9.03 -7.25 -8.12
CA LEU A 19 9.43 -8.64 -8.25
C LEU A 19 8.53 -9.41 -9.22
N ALA A 20 7.23 -9.12 -9.23
CA ALA A 20 6.30 -9.72 -10.18
C ALA A 20 6.65 -9.33 -11.62
N VAL A 21 6.96 -8.04 -11.85
CA VAL A 21 7.40 -7.53 -13.15
C VAL A 21 8.74 -8.14 -13.56
N GLU A 22 9.72 -8.15 -12.67
CA GLU A 22 11.06 -8.71 -12.93
C GLU A 22 10.99 -10.19 -13.36
N ASN A 23 10.15 -10.98 -12.69
CA ASN A 23 10.00 -12.40 -12.98
C ASN A 23 8.93 -12.71 -14.04
N SER A 24 8.26 -11.70 -14.60
CA SER A 24 7.09 -11.88 -15.48
C SER A 24 6.03 -12.83 -14.89
N SER A 25 5.86 -12.79 -13.56
CA SER A 25 5.03 -13.73 -12.79
C SER A 25 3.65 -13.15 -12.47
N TRP A 26 3.03 -12.51 -13.45
CA TRP A 26 1.69 -11.92 -13.36
C TRP A 26 1.00 -12.04 -14.71
N GLU A 27 -0.31 -12.26 -14.70
CA GLU A 27 -1.09 -12.38 -15.94
C GLU A 27 -2.00 -11.17 -16.17
N GLN A 28 -2.56 -10.63 -15.09
CA GLN A 28 -3.51 -9.52 -15.13
C GLN A 28 -3.10 -8.42 -14.16
N GLU A 29 -3.31 -7.15 -14.53
CA GLU A 29 -2.99 -6.01 -13.67
C GLU A 29 -3.70 -6.07 -12.30
N LYS A 30 -4.87 -6.72 -12.23
CA LYS A 30 -5.59 -6.93 -10.98
C LYS A 30 -4.76 -7.66 -9.93
N GLU A 31 -3.90 -8.59 -10.34
CA GLU A 31 -3.00 -9.31 -9.42
C GLU A 31 -1.99 -8.35 -8.79
N LEU A 32 -1.40 -7.46 -9.60
CA LEU A 32 -0.47 -6.42 -9.13
C LEU A 32 -1.17 -5.43 -8.18
N GLN A 33 -2.41 -5.05 -8.51
CA GLN A 33 -3.24 -4.18 -7.67
C GLN A 33 -3.55 -4.85 -6.32
N ASP A 34 -3.96 -6.12 -6.33
CA ASP A 34 -4.25 -6.87 -5.10
C ASP A 34 -2.99 -7.07 -4.24
N MET A 35 -1.83 -7.33 -4.85
CA MET A 35 -0.54 -7.37 -4.16
C MET A 35 -0.23 -6.04 -3.47
N TYR A 36 -0.44 -4.91 -4.16
CA TYR A 36 -0.25 -3.59 -3.59
C TYR A 36 -1.19 -3.33 -2.41
N LEU A 37 -2.50 -3.57 -2.57
CA LEU A 37 -3.51 -3.37 -1.52
C LEU A 37 -3.22 -4.22 -0.28
N ASN A 38 -2.81 -5.48 -0.46
CA ASN A 38 -2.47 -6.38 0.64
C ASN A 38 -1.19 -6.00 1.38
N ARG A 39 -0.19 -5.46 0.66
CA ARG A 39 1.12 -5.17 1.26
C ARG A 39 1.25 -3.76 1.78
N LYS A 40 0.51 -2.80 1.25
CA LYS A 40 0.61 -1.36 1.58
C LYS A 40 -0.55 -0.84 2.44
N GLY A 41 -1.51 -1.70 2.80
CA GLY A 41 -2.71 -1.32 3.55
C GLY A 41 -2.57 -1.22 5.07
N PHE A 42 -1.36 -1.28 5.63
CA PHE A 42 -1.15 -1.22 7.09
C PHE A 42 -1.17 0.23 7.57
N ALA A 43 -2.13 0.57 8.43
CA ALA A 43 -2.33 1.92 8.93
C ALA A 43 -1.46 2.21 10.17
N PHE A 44 -0.79 3.36 10.16
CA PHE A 44 -0.17 3.91 11.37
C PHE A 44 -1.24 4.59 12.24
N ASP A 45 -1.11 4.44 13.56
CA ASP A 45 -1.96 5.07 14.55
C ASP A 45 -1.12 5.95 15.49
N SER A 46 -1.32 7.27 15.44
CA SER A 46 -0.61 8.21 16.31
C SER A 46 -1.05 8.13 17.77
N ASP A 47 -2.27 7.69 18.01
CA ASP A 47 -2.81 7.49 19.36
C ASP A 47 -2.29 6.17 19.96
N ASN A 48 -1.75 5.28 19.11
CA ASN A 48 -1.10 4.04 19.50
C ASN A 48 0.11 3.70 18.61
N PRO A 49 1.23 4.43 18.74
CA PRO A 49 2.35 4.44 17.79
C PRO A 49 3.10 3.10 17.66
N GLY A 50 2.83 2.12 18.53
CA GLY A 50 3.40 0.77 18.46
C GLY A 50 2.59 -0.21 17.60
N VAL A 51 1.40 0.18 17.14
CA VAL A 51 0.47 -0.71 16.44
C VAL A 51 0.31 -0.27 15.00
N MET A 52 0.57 -1.20 14.07
CA MET A 52 0.22 -1.07 12.67
C MET A 52 -0.74 -2.19 12.30
N ASN A 53 -2.01 -1.83 12.12
CA ASN A 53 -3.05 -2.80 11.77
C ASN A 53 -3.30 -2.80 10.26
N ASP A 54 -3.53 -3.98 9.69
CA ASP A 54 -4.11 -4.07 8.35
C ASP A 54 -5.46 -3.36 8.35
N ASN A 55 -5.57 -2.34 7.49
CA ASN A 55 -6.79 -1.57 7.31
C ASN A 55 -7.12 -1.37 5.83
N ARG A 56 -7.06 -2.47 5.05
CA ARG A 56 -7.36 -2.48 3.61
C ARG A 56 -8.67 -1.77 3.24
N LYS A 57 -9.74 -1.90 4.04
CA LYS A 57 -11.03 -1.24 3.75
C LYS A 57 -10.93 0.29 3.74
N VAL A 58 -10.26 0.87 4.74
CA VAL A 58 -10.07 2.33 4.81
C VAL A 58 -9.07 2.79 3.76
N PHE A 59 -8.05 1.97 3.48
CA PHE A 59 -7.08 2.24 2.41
C PHE A 59 -7.75 2.34 1.03
N GLU A 60 -8.57 1.36 0.65
CA GLU A 60 -9.34 1.39 -0.60
C GLU A 60 -10.31 2.58 -0.66
N ALA A 61 -10.99 2.89 0.45
CA ALA A 61 -11.89 4.03 0.51
C ALA A 61 -11.16 5.37 0.33
N ALA A 62 -9.96 5.52 0.90
CA ALA A 62 -9.14 6.72 0.74
C ALA A 62 -8.56 6.84 -0.68
N LEU A 63 -8.11 5.73 -1.28
CA LEU A 63 -7.59 5.73 -2.65
C LEU A 63 -8.67 6.07 -3.69
N LYS A 64 -9.92 5.65 -3.48
CA LYS A 64 -11.05 5.99 -4.37
C LYS A 64 -11.34 7.49 -4.48
N THR A 65 -10.85 8.30 -3.54
CA THR A 65 -11.06 9.76 -3.55
C THR A 65 -9.84 10.52 -4.08
N ALA A 66 -8.80 9.84 -4.58
CA ALA A 66 -7.62 10.50 -5.10
C ALA A 66 -7.85 10.99 -6.54
N ASP A 67 -7.77 12.30 -6.75
CA ASP A 67 -7.84 12.92 -8.09
C ASP A 67 -6.46 12.98 -8.79
N ALA A 68 -5.37 12.82 -8.02
CA ALA A 68 -4.00 12.89 -8.51
C ALA A 68 -3.08 11.92 -7.76
N THR A 69 -2.01 11.49 -8.42
CA THR A 69 -0.89 10.73 -7.81
C THR A 69 0.39 11.57 -7.86
N PHE A 70 1.24 11.45 -6.84
CA PHE A 70 2.43 12.30 -6.70
C PHE A 70 3.61 11.53 -6.09
N GLN A 71 4.80 11.74 -6.64
CA GLN A 71 6.09 11.35 -6.08
C GLN A 71 7.15 12.41 -6.41
N ASN A 72 8.07 12.65 -5.47
CA ASN A 72 9.29 13.40 -5.73
C ASN A 72 10.35 12.44 -6.32
N LEU A 73 11.13 12.92 -7.30
CA LEU A 73 12.26 12.18 -7.87
C LEU A 73 13.52 12.45 -7.04
N ASP A 74 14.26 11.41 -6.70
CA ASP A 74 15.60 11.49 -6.11
C ASP A 74 16.65 11.30 -7.22
N SER A 75 17.71 12.12 -7.26
CA SER A 75 18.69 12.21 -8.35
C SER A 75 20.09 11.79 -7.94
#